data_AF-A0A6C0HVK1-F1
#
_entry.id   AF-A0A6C0HVK1-F1
#
_cell.length_a   1.000
_cell.length_b   1.000
_cell.length_c   1.000
_cell.angle_alpha   90.00
_cell.angle_beta   90.00
_cell.angle_gamma   90.00
#
_symmetry.space_group_name_H-M   'P 1'
#
loop_
_entity.id
_entity.type
_entity.pdbx_description
1 polymer ?
#
loop_
_entity_poly.entity_id
_entity_poly.type
_entity_poly.pdbx_seq_one_letter_code
_entity_poly.pdbx_strand_id
1 'polypeptide(L)'
;MNPDHLIEEFWLLFKQSMNNFYNEINKNDNFSRPIKYWSDNLNKLQINKDYQNIEINIRDYMSLYAIDLLRTNSNYHAGILITNIKRWNHISCNRFDVCDVKYINIVFLLLDIYNILTNKCLNKIDKNAEILFSIIELYIIREDFKNFIDYSIEHNKPSIIDKINEYENKHNNGKNACILYLENKYNVTFSPKISARKIFNQIKI
;
A
#
# COMPACT_ATOMS: atom_id res chain seq x y z
N MET A 1 7.23 -24.90 17.68
CA MET A 1 6.15 -23.90 17.48
C MET A 1 5.28 -24.33 16.31
N ASN A 2 3.99 -24.60 16.55
CA ASN A 2 3.04 -24.99 15.50
C ASN A 2 2.87 -23.82 14.50
N PRO A 3 3.20 -23.97 13.21
CA PRO A 3 3.03 -22.91 12.20
C PRO A 3 1.60 -22.36 12.14
N ASP A 4 0.61 -23.22 12.41
CA ASP A 4 -0.80 -22.85 12.45
C ASP A 4 -1.12 -21.76 13.48
N HIS A 5 -0.50 -21.84 14.66
CA HIS A 5 -0.80 -20.93 15.76
C HIS A 5 -0.49 -19.46 15.41
N LEU A 6 0.65 -19.19 14.76
CA LEU A 6 1.04 -17.82 14.41
C LEU A 6 0.15 -17.23 13.31
N ILE A 7 -0.26 -18.06 12.35
CA ILE A 7 -1.16 -17.66 11.27
C ILE A 7 -2.55 -17.39 11.84
N GLU A 8 -3.05 -18.25 12.73
CA GLU A 8 -4.32 -18.08 13.43
C GLU A 8 -4.33 -16.82 14.29
N GLU A 9 -3.30 -16.61 15.11
CA GLU A 9 -3.16 -15.43 15.96
C GLU A 9 -3.13 -14.14 15.12
N PHE A 10 -2.36 -14.15 14.03
CA PHE A 10 -2.36 -13.03 13.09
C PHE A 10 -3.75 -12.78 12.51
N TRP A 11 -4.40 -13.82 11.98
CA TRP A 11 -5.71 -13.69 11.32
C TRP A 11 -6.77 -13.19 12.28
N LEU A 12 -6.79 -13.67 13.53
CA LEU A 12 -7.71 -13.21 14.56
C LEU A 12 -7.59 -11.70 14.80
N LEU A 13 -6.36 -11.21 14.96
CA LEU A 13 -6.10 -9.78 15.19
C LEU A 13 -6.40 -8.94 13.96
N PHE A 14 -6.01 -9.41 12.78
CA PHE A 14 -6.26 -8.72 11.52
C PHE A 14 -7.77 -8.62 11.23
N LYS A 15 -8.50 -9.73 11.38
CA LYS A 15 -9.96 -9.78 11.28
C LYS A 15 -10.64 -8.81 12.24
N GLN A 16 -10.18 -8.74 13.49
CA GLN A 16 -10.74 -7.81 14.47
C GLN A 16 -10.54 -6.35 14.03
N SER A 17 -9.37 -6.01 13.49
CA SER A 17 -9.12 -4.65 12.99
C SER A 17 -10.07 -4.26 11.85
N MET A 18 -10.32 -5.18 10.91
CA MET A 18 -11.29 -4.97 9.84
C MET A 18 -12.71 -4.80 10.37
N ASN A 19 -13.15 -5.68 11.28
CA ASN A 19 -14.50 -5.58 11.87
C ASN A 19 -14.70 -4.25 12.59
N ASN A 20 -13.70 -3.77 13.33
CA ASN A 20 -13.78 -2.48 14.01
C ASN A 20 -13.99 -1.34 13.00
N PHE A 21 -13.17 -1.28 11.95
CA PHE A 21 -13.33 -0.30 10.88
C PHE A 21 -14.71 -0.37 10.24
N TYR A 22 -15.16 -1.54 9.78
CA TYR A 22 -16.45 -1.68 9.13
C TYR A 22 -17.62 -1.34 10.06
N ASN A 23 -17.55 -1.67 11.35
CA ASN A 23 -18.58 -1.30 12.32
C ASN A 23 -18.65 0.22 12.56
N GLU A 24 -17.52 0.92 12.46
CA GLU A 24 -17.47 2.37 12.60
C GLU A 24 -18.11 3.08 11.40
N ILE A 25 -17.79 2.66 10.18
CA ILE A 25 -18.28 3.32 8.94
C ILE A 25 -19.68 2.87 8.49
N ASN A 26 -20.10 1.65 8.83
CA ASN A 26 -21.42 1.12 8.43
C ASN A 26 -22.61 1.79 9.11
N LYS A 27 -22.37 2.75 10.01
CA LYS A 27 -23.44 3.61 10.50
C LYS A 27 -24.13 4.40 9.38
N ASN A 28 -23.45 4.61 8.25
CA ASN A 28 -23.94 5.50 7.19
C ASN A 28 -24.03 4.87 5.77
N ASP A 29 -23.18 3.88 5.39
CA ASP A 29 -22.98 3.57 3.94
C ASP A 29 -23.06 2.09 3.50
N ASN A 30 -23.50 1.13 4.33
CA ASN A 30 -23.56 -0.32 3.95
C ASN A 30 -22.27 -0.85 3.29
N PHE A 31 -21.12 -0.31 3.69
CA PHE A 31 -19.80 -0.62 3.20
C PHE A 31 -19.19 -1.80 3.99
N SER A 32 -19.09 -2.99 3.40
CA SER A 32 -18.50 -4.15 4.07
C SER A 32 -17.79 -5.11 3.12
N ARG A 33 -16.89 -5.92 3.69
CA ARG A 33 -16.24 -7.05 3.01
C ARG A 33 -16.74 -8.38 3.57
N PRO A 34 -16.68 -9.48 2.80
CA PRO A 34 -17.17 -10.78 3.23
C PRO A 34 -16.16 -11.51 4.14
N ILE A 35 -15.81 -10.91 5.28
CA ILE A 35 -14.77 -11.38 6.21
C ILE A 35 -15.03 -12.81 6.72
N LYS A 36 -16.31 -13.17 6.90
CA LYS A 36 -16.70 -14.54 7.27
C LYS A 36 -16.28 -15.54 6.19
N TYR A 37 -16.62 -15.24 4.93
CA TYR A 37 -16.24 -16.07 3.79
C TYR A 37 -14.71 -16.20 3.67
N TRP A 38 -13.96 -15.11 3.87
CA TRP A 38 -12.50 -15.15 3.91
C TRP A 38 -11.96 -16.07 5.01
N SER A 39 -12.56 -16.03 6.20
CA SER A 39 -12.20 -16.94 7.31
C SER A 39 -12.50 -18.40 6.96
N ASP A 40 -13.66 -18.68 6.39
CA ASP A 40 -14.06 -20.04 5.98
C ASP A 40 -13.12 -20.59 4.89
N ASN A 41 -12.67 -19.73 3.97
CA ASN A 41 -11.69 -20.08 2.95
C ASN A 41 -10.33 -20.41 3.56
N LEU A 42 -9.81 -19.57 4.46
CA LEU A 42 -8.52 -19.81 5.14
C LEU A 42 -8.55 -21.09 5.97
N ASN A 43 -9.66 -21.39 6.67
CA ASN A 43 -9.81 -22.64 7.41
C ASN A 43 -9.75 -23.87 6.50
N LYS A 44 -10.36 -23.80 5.30
CA LYS A 44 -10.27 -24.90 4.32
C LYS A 44 -8.84 -25.11 3.84
N LEU A 45 -8.14 -24.03 3.51
CA LEU A 45 -6.73 -24.09 3.10
C LEU A 45 -5.85 -24.64 4.22
N GLN A 46 -6.12 -24.26 5.47
CA GLN A 46 -5.40 -24.76 6.64
C GLN A 46 -5.60 -26.25 6.88
N ILE A 47 -6.85 -26.74 6.78
CA ILE A 47 -7.16 -28.18 6.85
C ILE A 47 -6.36 -28.96 5.80
N ASN A 48 -6.24 -28.38 4.59
CA ASN A 48 -5.48 -28.96 3.49
C ASN A 48 -3.96 -28.71 3.59
N LYS A 49 -3.51 -27.95 4.59
CA LYS A 49 -2.11 -27.50 4.78
C LYS A 49 -1.56 -26.75 3.56
N ASP A 50 -2.42 -26.04 2.83
CA ASP A 50 -2.08 -25.27 1.65
C ASP A 50 -1.61 -23.86 2.03
N TYR A 51 -0.42 -23.79 2.62
CA TYR A 51 0.09 -22.55 3.19
C TYR A 51 0.49 -21.50 2.16
N GLN A 52 0.83 -21.90 0.94
CA GLN A 52 1.11 -20.96 -0.14
C GLN A 52 -0.14 -20.17 -0.52
N ASN A 53 -1.29 -20.85 -0.62
CA ASN A 53 -2.54 -20.16 -0.89
C ASN A 53 -3.03 -19.35 0.32
N ILE A 54 -2.71 -19.74 1.55
CA ILE A 54 -2.95 -18.89 2.74
C ILE A 54 -2.18 -17.57 2.62
N GLU A 55 -0.90 -17.61 2.26
CA GLU A 55 -0.07 -16.41 2.07
C GLU A 55 -0.66 -15.47 1.02
N ILE A 56 -1.04 -16.02 -0.14
CA ILE A 56 -1.65 -15.26 -1.23
C ILE A 56 -2.96 -14.60 -0.76
N ASN A 57 -3.87 -15.38 -0.16
CA ASN A 57 -5.16 -14.87 0.27
C ASN A 57 -5.05 -13.80 1.34
N ILE A 58 -4.14 -13.94 2.31
CA ILE A 58 -3.94 -12.92 3.35
C ILE A 58 -3.43 -11.60 2.74
N ARG A 59 -2.52 -11.65 1.77
CA ARG A 59 -2.07 -10.45 1.04
C ARG A 59 -3.19 -9.79 0.25
N ASP A 60 -4.02 -10.59 -0.41
CA ASP A 60 -5.15 -10.08 -1.17
C ASP A 60 -6.17 -9.40 -0.25
N TYR A 61 -6.48 -10.02 0.91
CA TYR A 61 -7.39 -9.45 1.89
C TYR A 61 -6.82 -8.16 2.50
N MET A 62 -5.52 -8.09 2.79
CA MET A 62 -4.85 -6.84 3.19
C MET A 62 -4.92 -5.76 2.11
N SER A 63 -4.79 -6.13 0.84
CA SER A 63 -4.87 -5.19 -0.29
C SER A 63 -6.29 -4.65 -0.46
N LEU A 64 -7.29 -5.52 -0.43
CA LEU A 64 -8.70 -5.11 -0.49
C LEU A 64 -9.07 -4.18 0.68
N TYR A 65 -8.60 -4.50 1.88
CA TYR A 65 -8.80 -3.64 3.04
C TYR A 65 -8.06 -2.31 2.91
N ALA A 66 -6.81 -2.30 2.43
CA ALA A 66 -6.07 -1.05 2.19
C ALA A 66 -6.79 -0.13 1.22
N ILE A 67 -7.36 -0.65 0.12
CA ILE A 67 -8.14 0.14 -0.84
C ILE A 67 -9.28 0.89 -0.12
N ASP A 68 -9.98 0.19 0.76
CA ASP A 68 -11.10 0.74 1.51
C ASP A 68 -10.67 1.84 2.49
N LEU A 69 -9.54 1.63 3.17
CA LEU A 69 -8.96 2.63 4.07
C LEU A 69 -8.50 3.89 3.34
N LEU A 70 -7.88 3.73 2.17
CA LEU A 70 -7.42 4.83 1.35
C LEU A 70 -8.59 5.63 0.78
N ARG A 71 -9.63 4.96 0.29
CA ARG A 71 -10.86 5.59 -0.22
C ARG A 71 -11.59 6.39 0.87
N THR A 72 -11.61 5.88 2.10
CA THR A 72 -12.27 6.54 3.24
C THR A 72 -11.36 7.51 4.00
N ASN A 73 -10.10 7.68 3.56
CA ASN A 73 -9.08 8.48 4.24
C ASN A 73 -8.96 8.15 5.75
N SER A 74 -9.05 6.86 6.09
CA SER A 74 -9.03 6.40 7.47
C SER A 74 -7.60 6.23 8.02
N ASN A 75 -6.95 7.35 8.38
CA ASN A 75 -5.58 7.40 8.89
C ASN A 75 -5.30 6.40 10.04
N TYR A 76 -6.21 6.35 11.02
CA TYR A 76 -6.04 5.52 12.21
C TYR A 76 -5.97 4.02 11.84
N HIS A 77 -6.97 3.54 11.10
CA HIS A 77 -7.02 2.14 10.67
C HIS A 77 -5.91 1.80 9.66
N ALA A 78 -5.45 2.77 8.86
CA ALA A 78 -4.29 2.59 7.98
C ALA A 78 -3.00 2.35 8.78
N GLY A 79 -2.80 3.09 9.88
CA GLY A 79 -1.69 2.85 10.81
C GLY A 79 -1.71 1.45 11.43
N ILE A 80 -2.91 0.95 11.78
CA ILE A 80 -3.10 -0.43 12.25
C ILE A 80 -2.73 -1.43 11.14
N LEU A 81 -3.19 -1.21 9.91
CA LEU A 81 -2.88 -2.09 8.79
C LEU A 81 -1.37 -2.16 8.50
N ILE A 82 -0.65 -1.04 8.57
CA ILE A 82 0.80 -1.01 8.38
C ILE A 82 1.51 -1.88 9.43
N THR A 83 1.03 -1.84 10.68
CA THR A 83 1.53 -2.72 11.75
C THR A 83 1.24 -4.19 11.45
N ASN A 84 0.04 -4.51 10.97
CA ASN A 84 -0.33 -5.87 10.56
C ASN A 84 0.54 -6.37 9.39
N ILE A 85 0.80 -5.54 8.38
CA ILE A 85 1.68 -5.89 7.24
C ILE A 85 3.09 -6.24 7.73
N LYS A 86 3.66 -5.44 8.65
CA LYS A 86 4.98 -5.74 9.23
C LYS A 86 4.99 -7.07 9.97
N ARG A 87 3.94 -7.34 10.77
CA ARG A 87 3.78 -8.61 11.48
C ARG A 87 3.66 -9.78 10.51
N TRP A 88 2.84 -9.64 9.47
CA TRP A 88 2.66 -10.66 8.46
C TRP A 88 3.96 -10.95 7.71
N ASN A 89 4.69 -9.92 7.27
CA ASN A 89 5.99 -10.09 6.64
C ASN A 89 6.93 -10.90 7.52
N HIS A 90 7.00 -10.63 8.82
CA HIS A 90 7.83 -11.42 9.74
C HIS A 90 7.41 -12.91 9.79
N ILE A 91 6.10 -13.19 9.82
CA ILE A 91 5.57 -14.56 9.80
C ILE A 91 5.91 -15.23 8.45
N SER A 92 5.66 -14.55 7.34
CA SER A 92 5.88 -15.02 5.98
C SER A 92 7.36 -15.32 5.71
N CYS A 93 8.28 -14.40 6.05
CA CYS A 93 9.72 -14.61 5.90
C CYS A 93 10.18 -15.89 6.60
N ASN A 94 9.75 -16.07 7.86
CA ASN A 94 10.19 -17.19 8.69
C ASN A 94 9.58 -18.54 8.26
N ARG A 95 8.52 -18.55 7.46
CA ARG A 95 7.69 -19.75 7.22
C ARG A 95 7.57 -20.16 5.76
N PHE A 96 7.53 -19.19 4.86
CA PHE A 96 7.36 -19.42 3.42
C PHE A 96 8.62 -19.09 2.61
N ASP A 97 9.68 -18.63 3.28
CA ASP A 97 10.90 -18.09 2.67
C ASP A 97 10.61 -16.92 1.70
N VAL A 98 9.43 -16.33 1.81
CA VAL A 98 9.05 -15.14 1.05
C VAL A 98 9.49 -13.94 1.87
N CYS A 99 10.74 -13.55 1.67
CA CYS A 99 11.36 -12.43 2.36
C CYS A 99 11.14 -11.09 1.65
N ASP A 100 10.76 -10.09 2.44
CA ASP A 100 10.59 -8.68 2.09
C ASP A 100 9.89 -8.39 0.75
N VAL A 101 8.57 -8.35 0.87
CA VAL A 101 7.63 -8.23 -0.22
C VAL A 101 7.17 -6.79 -0.43
N LYS A 102 8.02 -5.83 -0.10
CA LYS A 102 7.73 -4.41 -0.29
C LYS A 102 7.24 -4.16 -1.71
N TYR A 103 6.04 -3.60 -1.81
CA TYR A 103 5.27 -3.40 -3.03
C TYR A 103 5.07 -4.67 -3.89
N ILE A 104 4.55 -5.77 -3.33
CA ILE A 104 4.04 -6.91 -4.14
C ILE A 104 3.07 -6.42 -5.22
N ASN A 105 2.25 -5.45 -4.87
CA ASN A 105 1.28 -4.83 -5.74
C ASN A 105 1.27 -3.33 -5.48
N ILE A 106 0.63 -2.61 -6.41
CA ILE A 106 0.47 -1.16 -6.36
C ILE A 106 -0.24 -0.68 -5.09
N VAL A 107 -1.15 -1.46 -4.50
CA VAL A 107 -1.90 -1.03 -3.32
C VAL A 107 -0.96 -0.82 -2.13
N PHE A 108 0.06 -1.67 -1.96
CA PHE A 108 1.07 -1.46 -0.92
C PHE A 108 1.94 -0.23 -1.17
N LEU A 109 2.23 0.12 -2.43
CA LEU A 109 2.89 1.40 -2.76
C LEU A 109 2.00 2.57 -2.34
N LEU A 110 0.72 2.54 -2.72
CA LEU A 110 -0.23 3.60 -2.42
C LEU A 110 -0.41 3.78 -0.92
N LEU A 111 -0.46 2.69 -0.14
CA LEU A 111 -0.53 2.72 1.32
C LEU A 111 0.72 3.36 1.95
N ASP A 112 1.91 3.10 1.39
CA ASP A 112 3.16 3.68 1.90
C ASP A 112 3.26 5.18 1.55
N ILE A 113 2.81 5.58 0.35
CA ILE A 113 2.67 7.01 -0.01
C ILE A 113 1.66 7.69 0.91
N TYR A 114 0.50 7.07 1.15
CA TYR A 114 -0.51 7.59 2.07
C TYR A 114 0.07 7.79 3.47
N ASN A 115 0.84 6.83 3.96
CA ASN A 115 1.52 6.91 5.24
C ASN A 115 2.54 8.06 5.30
N ILE A 116 3.25 8.39 4.22
CA ILE A 116 4.11 9.59 4.17
C ILE A 116 3.28 10.86 4.30
N LEU A 117 2.14 10.91 3.62
CA LEU A 117 1.28 12.08 3.55
C LEU A 117 0.52 12.32 4.87
N THR A 118 0.29 11.26 5.65
CA THR A 118 -0.49 11.28 6.89
C THR A 118 0.35 11.26 8.18
N ASN A 119 1.61 10.81 8.15
CA ASN A 119 2.47 10.69 9.36
C ASN A 119 2.93 12.01 10.00
N LYS A 120 2.39 13.16 9.58
CA LYS A 120 2.63 14.41 10.32
C LYS A 120 1.58 14.51 11.42
N CYS A 121 2.00 14.92 12.62
CA CYS A 121 1.28 15.05 13.89
C CYS A 121 -0.01 15.93 13.89
N LEU A 122 -0.65 16.11 12.74
CA LEU A 122 -1.87 16.86 12.53
C LEU A 122 -2.88 15.84 12.04
N ASN A 123 -3.93 15.60 12.83
CA ASN A 123 -5.00 14.63 12.58
C ASN A 123 -5.85 14.93 11.30
N LYS A 124 -5.30 15.63 10.31
CA LYS A 124 -5.92 15.92 9.01
C LYS A 124 -4.86 15.79 7.92
N ILE A 125 -5.15 14.95 6.94
CA ILE A 125 -4.41 14.97 5.69
C ILE A 125 -4.62 16.35 5.04
N ASP A 126 -3.66 16.82 4.25
CA ASP A 126 -3.93 17.96 3.38
C ASP A 126 -5.09 17.59 2.45
N LYS A 127 -6.09 18.48 2.29
CA LYS A 127 -7.22 18.27 1.37
C LYS A 127 -6.73 17.93 -0.04
N ASN A 128 -5.61 18.51 -0.46
CA ASN A 128 -5.00 18.22 -1.75
C ASN A 128 -4.49 16.78 -1.84
N ALA A 129 -3.94 16.23 -0.75
CA ALA A 129 -3.55 14.82 -0.67
C ALA A 129 -4.76 13.88 -0.59
N GLU A 130 -5.82 14.31 0.09
CA GLU A 130 -7.11 13.61 0.19
C GLU A 130 -7.71 13.35 -1.21
N ILE A 131 -7.62 14.33 -2.11
CA ILE A 131 -8.09 14.22 -3.50
C ILE A 131 -7.31 13.16 -4.28
N LEU A 132 -6.00 12.99 -4.02
CA LEU A 132 -5.21 11.96 -4.71
C LEU A 132 -5.85 10.58 -4.49
N PHE A 133 -6.22 10.23 -3.26
CA PHE A 133 -6.78 8.91 -2.95
C PHE A 133 -8.26 8.75 -3.31
N SER A 134 -8.95 9.83 -3.73
CA SER A 134 -10.34 9.75 -4.21
C SER A 134 -10.51 9.03 -5.54
N ILE A 135 -9.42 8.89 -6.31
CA ILE A 135 -9.36 8.24 -7.64
C ILE A 135 -8.46 7.00 -7.62
N ILE A 136 -8.43 6.30 -6.49
CA ILE A 136 -7.51 5.18 -6.26
C ILE A 136 -7.60 4.08 -7.32
N GLU A 137 -8.79 3.83 -7.88
CA GLU A 137 -9.02 2.83 -8.93
C GLU A 137 -8.25 3.18 -10.19
N LEU A 138 -8.12 4.48 -10.51
CA LEU A 138 -7.35 4.91 -11.68
C LEU A 138 -5.89 4.49 -11.55
N TYR A 139 -5.32 4.63 -10.35
CA TYR A 139 -3.96 4.20 -10.08
C TYR A 139 -3.85 2.69 -10.15
N ILE A 140 -4.76 1.95 -9.54
CA ILE A 140 -4.73 0.48 -9.55
C ILE A 140 -4.86 -0.09 -10.97
N ILE A 141 -5.71 0.51 -11.80
CA ILE A 141 -6.00 0.00 -13.15
C ILE A 141 -4.96 0.47 -14.18
N ARG A 142 -4.55 1.73 -14.11
CA ARG A 142 -3.70 2.36 -15.14
C ARG A 142 -2.25 2.57 -14.73
N GLU A 143 -1.93 2.41 -13.45
CA GLU A 143 -0.62 2.72 -12.88
C GLU A 143 -0.10 4.13 -13.26
N ASP A 144 -1.00 5.11 -13.43
CA ASP A 144 -0.64 6.48 -13.79
C ASP A 144 -0.37 7.32 -12.52
N PHE A 145 0.92 7.49 -12.18
CA PHE A 145 1.33 8.20 -10.98
C PHE A 145 1.53 9.72 -11.17
N LYS A 146 1.17 10.31 -12.31
CA LYS A 146 1.46 11.73 -12.62
C LYS A 146 0.98 12.69 -11.53
N ASN A 147 -0.23 12.48 -10.99
CA ASN A 147 -0.78 13.31 -9.92
C ASN A 147 0.04 13.23 -8.63
N PHE A 148 0.55 12.05 -8.27
CA PHE A 148 1.46 11.90 -7.13
C PHE A 148 2.82 12.56 -7.40
N ILE A 149 3.34 12.45 -8.62
CA ILE A 149 4.60 13.05 -9.03
C ILE A 149 4.50 14.57 -8.93
N ASP A 150 3.45 15.16 -9.51
CA ASP A 150 3.22 16.60 -9.51
C ASP A 150 3.04 17.13 -8.08
N TYR A 151 2.17 16.49 -7.30
CA TYR A 151 1.99 16.83 -5.89
C TYR A 151 3.32 16.76 -5.12
N SER A 152 4.13 15.73 -5.39
CA SER A 152 5.40 15.56 -4.68
C SER A 152 6.38 16.70 -4.95
N ILE A 153 6.44 17.20 -6.18
CA ILE A 153 7.30 18.32 -6.55
C ILE A 153 6.80 19.60 -5.87
N GLU A 154 5.50 19.90 -6.01
CA GLU A 154 4.87 21.10 -5.44
C GLU A 154 5.04 21.19 -3.92
N HIS A 155 5.01 20.05 -3.22
CA HIS A 155 5.08 19.98 -1.76
C HIS A 155 6.45 19.57 -1.22
N ASN A 156 7.48 19.53 -2.08
CA ASN A 156 8.85 19.13 -1.74
C ASN A 156 8.92 17.77 -0.99
N LYS A 157 8.30 16.74 -1.58
CA LYS A 157 8.21 15.36 -1.08
C LYS A 157 8.97 14.35 -1.96
N PRO A 158 10.30 14.46 -2.09
CA PRO A 158 11.08 13.59 -2.97
C PRO A 158 10.93 12.09 -2.66
N SER A 159 10.64 11.74 -1.41
CA SER A 159 10.42 10.34 -1.01
C SER A 159 9.28 9.65 -1.76
N ILE A 160 8.29 10.38 -2.29
CA ILE A 160 7.20 9.79 -3.09
C ILE A 160 7.76 9.27 -4.42
N ILE A 161 8.61 10.05 -5.09
CA ILE A 161 9.29 9.65 -6.34
C ILE A 161 10.20 8.45 -6.12
N ASP A 162 10.98 8.45 -5.03
CA ASP A 162 11.85 7.31 -4.73
C ASP A 162 11.04 6.00 -4.58
N LYS A 163 9.84 6.06 -3.97
CA LYS A 163 8.96 4.89 -3.82
C LYS A 163 8.30 4.45 -5.12
N ILE A 164 7.85 5.38 -5.95
CA ILE A 164 7.29 5.08 -7.28
C ILE A 164 8.37 4.42 -8.14
N ASN A 165 9.58 4.98 -8.17
CA ASN A 165 10.70 4.39 -8.90
C ASN A 165 11.05 2.98 -8.37
N GLU A 166 11.05 2.77 -7.05
CA GLU A 166 11.27 1.45 -6.45
C GLU A 166 10.23 0.42 -6.94
N TYR A 167 8.95 0.81 -7.02
CA TYR A 167 7.88 -0.03 -7.58
C TYR A 167 8.07 -0.29 -9.08
N GLU A 168 8.28 0.75 -9.89
CA GLU A 168 8.46 0.63 -11.35
C GLU A 168 9.68 -0.24 -11.69
N ASN A 169 10.78 -0.13 -10.95
CA ASN A 169 11.95 -0.97 -11.16
C ASN A 169 11.66 -2.45 -10.87
N LYS A 170 10.79 -2.75 -9.91
CA LYS A 170 10.40 -4.11 -9.54
C LYS A 170 9.41 -4.74 -10.54
N HIS A 171 8.47 -3.97 -11.07
CA HIS A 171 7.34 -4.51 -11.87
C HIS A 171 7.41 -4.21 -13.36
N ASN A 172 8.07 -3.12 -13.76
CA ASN A 172 8.07 -2.64 -15.15
C ASN A 172 9.42 -2.84 -15.85
N ASN A 173 10.23 -3.81 -15.42
CA ASN A 173 11.55 -4.14 -15.98
C ASN A 173 12.47 -2.91 -16.13
N GLY A 174 12.40 -1.97 -15.18
CA GLY A 174 13.22 -0.75 -15.21
C GLY A 174 12.73 0.34 -16.18
N LYS A 175 11.52 0.22 -16.75
CA LYS A 175 10.85 1.35 -17.43
C LYS A 175 10.47 2.38 -16.37
N ASN A 176 11.35 3.36 -16.15
CA ASN A 176 11.11 4.48 -15.24
C ASN A 176 10.16 5.50 -15.88
N ALA A 177 8.87 5.17 -16.00
CA ALA A 177 7.85 6.07 -16.54
C ALA A 177 7.77 7.36 -15.72
N CYS A 178 7.99 7.29 -14.40
CA CYS A 178 8.12 8.46 -13.53
C CYS A 178 9.26 9.40 -13.96
N ILE A 179 10.46 8.85 -14.25
CA ILE A 179 11.60 9.65 -14.70
C ILE A 179 11.34 10.25 -16.08
N LEU A 180 10.86 9.44 -17.03
CA LEU A 180 10.51 9.92 -18.38
C LEU A 180 9.48 11.05 -18.34
N TYR A 181 8.49 10.95 -17.45
CA TYR A 181 7.51 12.02 -17.26
C TYR A 181 8.18 13.32 -16.79
N LEU A 182 9.07 13.25 -15.80
CA LEU A 182 9.79 14.41 -15.28
C LEU A 182 10.73 15.02 -16.32
N GLU A 183 11.46 14.20 -17.09
CA GLU A 183 12.34 14.65 -18.18
C GLU A 183 11.56 15.44 -19.23
N ASN A 184 10.42 14.91 -19.66
CA ASN A 184 9.54 15.58 -20.63
C ASN A 184 8.92 16.85 -20.08
N LYS A 185 8.45 16.85 -18.82
CA LYS A 185 7.77 18.00 -18.20
C LYS A 185 8.71 19.19 -18.01
N TYR A 186 9.97 18.95 -17.66
CA TYR A 186 10.94 20.00 -17.35
C TYR A 186 12.00 20.21 -18.44
N ASN A 187 11.93 19.46 -19.54
CA ASN A 187 12.89 19.50 -20.65
C ASN A 187 14.34 19.31 -20.17
N VAL A 188 14.55 18.28 -19.35
CA VAL A 188 15.85 17.90 -18.76
C VAL A 188 16.11 16.41 -18.93
N THR A 189 17.35 15.98 -18.77
CA THR A 189 17.72 14.56 -18.78
C THR A 189 18.37 14.18 -17.46
N PHE A 190 17.93 13.08 -16.87
CA PHE A 190 18.40 12.59 -15.59
C PHE A 190 19.34 11.39 -15.75
N SER A 191 20.20 11.20 -14.75
CA SER A 191 20.98 9.97 -14.66
C SER A 191 20.06 8.79 -14.30
N PRO A 192 20.26 7.58 -14.85
CA PRO A 192 19.44 6.40 -14.56
C PRO A 192 19.34 5.99 -13.09
N LYS A 193 20.25 6.47 -12.23
CA LYS A 193 20.29 6.17 -10.78
C LYS A 193 20.24 7.45 -9.93
N ILE A 194 19.64 8.52 -10.45
CA ILE A 194 19.51 9.76 -9.70
C ILE A 194 18.53 9.58 -8.53
N SER A 195 18.81 10.18 -7.38
CA SER A 195 17.86 10.22 -6.27
C SER A 195 16.84 11.33 -6.47
N ALA A 196 15.61 11.15 -5.99
CA ALA A 196 14.57 12.17 -6.12
C ALA A 196 14.97 13.53 -5.56
N ARG A 197 15.73 13.57 -4.46
CA ARG A 197 16.25 14.83 -3.90
C ARG A 197 17.16 15.58 -4.88
N LYS A 198 17.99 14.85 -5.65
CA LYS A 198 18.83 15.46 -6.70
C LYS A 198 18.00 15.93 -7.88
N ILE A 199 16.97 15.17 -8.26
CA ILE A 199 16.00 15.58 -9.29
C ILE A 199 15.36 16.93 -8.90
N PHE A 200 14.87 17.05 -7.66
CA PHE A 200 14.22 18.27 -7.18
C PHE A 200 15.17 19.48 -7.22
N ASN A 201 16.44 19.27 -6.85
CA ASN A 201 17.47 20.33 -6.93
C ASN A 201 17.81 20.76 -8.35
N GLN A 202 17.64 19.88 -9.35
CA GLN A 202 17.92 20.19 -10.76
C GLN A 202 16.75 20.86 -11.45
N ILE A 203 15.52 20.48 -11.06
CA ILE A 203 14.29 21.03 -11.62
C ILE A 203 14.06 22.49 -11.17
N LYS A 204 14.68 22.94 -10.07
CA LYS A 204 14.59 24.30 -9.50
C LYS A 204 13.28 25.03 -9.85
N ILE A 205 12.26 24.78 -9.02
CA ILE A 205 11.17 25.76 -8.81
C ILE A 205 11.73 26.88 -7.92
#